data_AF-A0AAV0WCU6-F1
#
_entry.id   AF-A0AAV0WCU6-F1
#
_cell.length_a   1.000
_cell.length_b   1.000
_cell.length_c   1.000
_cell.angle_alpha   90.00
_cell.angle_beta   90.00
_cell.angle_gamma   90.00
#
_symmetry.space_group_name_H-M   'P 1'
#
loop_
_entity.id
_entity.type
_entity.pdbx_description
1 polymer ?
#
loop_
_entity_poly.entity_id
_entity_poly.type
_entity_poly.pdbx_seq_one_letter_code
_entity_poly.pdbx_strand_id
1 'polypeptide(L)'
;MFDGAAVIHMLNPGIATTFSGYYELIFKPYFSNQLKNSSRIDIVFDRYISNSLKAGTRESRGSGISIKVSDSTAIPKKIKQFLCVDENKTQLFQLLAKKMVEDLQYPGKQVVCTYDDQVLTSTTMDVSSISPASHEEADGRLLLHVKHAVESGHTCILIRTVDSDVVVISISLFPQILGIDELWIEYGCGKYRKFIPIHEICTTLSPEICRNLLAFHSVTGCDTVSTFCGIGKKTSWKVWMSFREIDCVWNQLCTGTSDIDDECHNLLQRFIVLLYDKTSDIQNINECRRVLFTRKNRAIENIPPTADALRQHIKRAAFQARILNNSLDSQYTVPSPTNWGWSQTSEGSYQPVWTTIPEVSKHSVELTSCTCRKRCTSEKCKCVKMGVRCTKLCVCEGQCSESDW
;
A
#
# COMPACT_ATOMS: atom_id res chain seq x y z
N MET A 1 -8.15 8.62 -18.45
CA MET A 1 -7.29 8.86 -17.27
C MET A 1 -6.05 8.01 -17.38
N PHE A 2 -4.88 8.56 -17.07
CA PHE A 2 -3.60 7.86 -17.14
C PHE A 2 -2.84 8.03 -15.84
N ASP A 3 -2.44 6.90 -15.27
CA ASP A 3 -1.37 6.81 -14.28
C ASP A 3 -0.05 7.23 -14.95
N GLY A 4 0.40 8.44 -14.66
CA GLY A 4 1.53 9.07 -15.32
C GLY A 4 2.84 8.32 -15.10
N ALA A 5 3.06 7.80 -13.88
CA ALA A 5 4.24 7.00 -13.58
C ALA A 5 4.23 5.67 -14.37
N ALA A 6 3.09 4.98 -14.41
CA ALA A 6 2.94 3.77 -15.22
C ALA A 6 3.18 4.04 -16.72
N VAL A 7 2.67 5.16 -17.25
CA VAL A 7 2.90 5.54 -18.65
C VAL A 7 4.37 5.84 -18.92
N ILE A 8 5.08 6.56 -18.05
CA ILE A 8 6.51 6.84 -18.22
C ILE A 8 7.32 5.54 -18.22
N HIS A 9 6.99 4.58 -17.36
CA HIS A 9 7.64 3.27 -17.35
C HIS A 9 7.36 2.46 -18.63
N MET A 10 6.17 2.61 -19.23
CA MET A 10 5.80 1.96 -20.48
C MET A 10 6.47 2.60 -21.70
N LEU A 11 6.56 3.94 -21.72
CA LEU A 11 7.12 4.72 -22.81
C LEU A 11 8.63 4.90 -22.63
N ASN A 12 9.40 3.88 -23.00
CA ASN A 12 10.86 3.92 -22.95
C ASN A 12 11.40 5.01 -23.90
N PRO A 13 12.37 5.84 -23.48
CA PRO A 13 12.96 6.90 -24.31
C PRO A 13 13.60 6.46 -25.63
N GLY A 14 13.93 5.18 -25.83
CA GLY A 14 14.36 4.67 -27.13
C GLY A 14 15.53 5.46 -27.73
N ILE A 15 15.28 6.13 -28.87
CA ILE A 15 16.28 6.93 -29.60
C ILE A 15 16.46 8.36 -29.05
N ALA A 16 15.59 8.81 -28.14
CA ALA A 16 15.66 10.15 -27.59
C ALA A 16 16.91 10.34 -26.72
N THR A 17 17.66 11.40 -27.00
CA THR A 17 18.89 11.72 -26.28
C THR A 17 18.68 12.75 -25.16
N THR A 18 17.64 13.60 -25.26
CA THR A 18 17.29 14.63 -24.28
C THR A 18 15.83 14.51 -23.85
N PHE A 19 15.45 15.10 -22.70
CA PHE A 19 14.06 15.07 -22.24
C PHE A 19 13.09 15.77 -23.19
N SER A 20 13.50 16.86 -23.84
CA SER A 20 12.71 17.47 -24.91
C SER A 20 12.52 16.51 -26.09
N GLY A 21 13.58 15.79 -26.50
CA GLY A 21 13.49 14.76 -27.53
C GLY A 21 12.57 13.60 -27.13
N TYR A 22 12.60 13.18 -25.86
CA TYR A 22 11.68 12.15 -25.35
C TYR A 22 10.23 12.60 -25.43
N TYR A 23 9.98 13.85 -25.05
CA TYR A 23 8.67 14.43 -25.12
C TYR A 23 8.16 14.49 -26.56
N GLU A 24 8.91 15.08 -27.50
CA GLU A 24 8.47 15.26 -28.89
C GLU A 24 8.36 13.95 -29.68
N LEU A 25 9.29 13.01 -29.49
CA LEU A 25 9.35 11.79 -30.30
C LEU A 25 8.46 10.67 -29.76
N ILE A 26 8.13 10.68 -28.47
CA ILE A 26 7.52 9.52 -27.80
C ILE A 26 6.31 9.91 -26.98
N PHE A 27 6.48 10.80 -25.99
CA PHE A 27 5.42 11.10 -25.02
C PHE A 27 4.23 11.81 -25.69
N LYS A 28 4.49 12.91 -26.40
CA LYS A 28 3.47 13.71 -27.09
C LYS A 28 2.74 12.91 -28.18
N PRO A 29 3.43 12.21 -29.12
CA PRO A 29 2.74 11.38 -30.12
C PRO A 29 1.83 10.31 -29.53
N TYR A 30 2.22 9.72 -28.39
CA TYR A 30 1.38 8.75 -27.69
C TYR A 30 0.05 9.39 -27.27
N PHE A 31 0.09 10.52 -26.55
CA PHE A 31 -1.13 11.20 -26.09
C PHE A 31 -1.93 11.85 -27.22
N SER A 32 -1.28 12.42 -28.23
CA SER A 32 -1.97 12.89 -29.44
C SER A 32 -2.78 11.77 -30.10
N ASN A 33 -2.27 10.53 -30.09
CA ASN A 33 -3.02 9.40 -30.61
C ASN A 33 -4.20 9.00 -29.70
N GLN A 34 -4.04 9.06 -28.37
CA GLN A 34 -5.14 8.82 -27.43
C GLN A 34 -6.26 9.86 -27.55
N LEU A 35 -5.92 11.13 -27.83
CA LEU A 35 -6.89 12.22 -27.99
C LEU A 35 -7.78 12.07 -29.23
N LYS A 36 -7.38 11.26 -30.22
CA LYS A 36 -8.24 10.97 -31.39
C LYS A 36 -9.57 10.36 -30.97
N ASN A 37 -9.54 9.48 -29.96
CA ASN A 37 -10.70 8.69 -29.51
C ASN A 37 -11.30 9.17 -28.19
N SER A 38 -10.82 10.27 -27.62
CA SER A 38 -11.29 10.80 -26.33
C SER A 38 -11.53 12.29 -26.41
N SER A 39 -12.55 12.81 -25.73
CA SER A 39 -12.78 14.26 -25.59
C SER A 39 -11.89 14.89 -24.53
N ARG A 40 -11.48 14.09 -23.54
CA ARG A 40 -10.70 14.53 -22.38
C ARG A 40 -9.67 13.48 -21.99
N ILE A 41 -8.47 13.94 -21.66
CA ILE A 41 -7.41 13.12 -21.06
C ILE A 41 -6.91 13.81 -19.81
N ASP A 42 -6.88 13.06 -18.71
CA ASP A 42 -6.16 13.47 -17.51
C ASP A 42 -4.92 12.57 -17.31
N ILE A 43 -3.78 13.21 -17.05
CA ILE A 43 -2.52 12.56 -16.68
C ILE A 43 -2.24 12.89 -15.22
N VAL A 44 -2.28 11.86 -14.39
CA VAL A 44 -2.17 11.97 -12.93
C VAL A 44 -0.84 11.39 -12.50
N PHE A 45 -0.03 12.23 -11.87
CA PHE A 45 1.30 11.90 -11.35
C PHE A 45 1.29 11.81 -9.83
N ASP A 46 2.18 10.98 -9.28
CA ASP A 46 2.49 10.99 -7.86
C ASP A 46 3.14 12.30 -7.44
N ARG A 47 2.97 12.61 -6.16
CA ARG A 47 3.71 13.63 -5.43
C ARG A 47 4.68 12.95 -4.49
N TYR A 48 5.87 13.52 -4.35
CA TYR A 48 6.92 12.98 -3.50
C TYR A 48 7.12 13.89 -2.29
N ILE A 49 6.46 13.56 -1.18
CA ILE A 49 6.51 14.33 0.06
C ILE A 49 7.60 13.74 0.96
N SER A 50 8.48 14.58 1.49
CA SER A 50 9.51 14.15 2.43
C SER A 50 8.90 13.70 3.76
N ASN A 51 9.52 12.71 4.40
CA ASN A 51 9.09 12.16 5.69
C ASN A 51 7.65 11.59 5.71
N SER A 52 7.07 11.26 4.56
CA SER A 52 5.81 10.51 4.51
C SER A 52 6.02 9.02 4.85
N LEU A 53 4.94 8.28 5.14
CA LEU A 53 5.02 6.82 5.28
C LEU A 53 5.55 6.16 3.99
N LYS A 54 5.20 6.72 2.83
CA LYS A 54 5.63 6.20 1.54
C LYS A 54 7.10 6.54 1.25
N ALA A 55 7.63 7.66 1.74
CA ALA A 55 9.06 7.98 1.60
C ALA A 55 9.97 6.84 2.12
N GLY A 56 9.68 6.30 3.32
CA GLY A 56 10.45 5.16 3.86
C GLY A 56 10.35 3.89 3.01
N THR A 57 9.19 3.63 2.38
CA THR A 57 9.06 2.50 1.44
C THR A 57 9.88 2.71 0.17
N ARG A 58 10.06 3.96 -0.29
CA ARG A 58 10.81 4.31 -1.50
C ARG A 58 12.31 4.18 -1.30
N GLU A 59 12.84 4.51 -0.13
CA GLU A 59 14.27 4.34 0.21
C GLU A 59 14.73 2.89 0.04
N SER A 60 13.85 1.92 0.35
CA SER A 60 14.15 0.50 0.16
C SER A 60 14.26 0.07 -1.32
N ARG A 61 13.76 0.88 -2.27
CA ARG A 61 13.74 0.58 -3.72
C ARG A 61 15.07 0.86 -4.42
N GLY A 62 16.07 1.36 -3.68
CA GLY A 62 17.45 1.50 -4.13
C GLY A 62 17.90 2.95 -4.31
N SER A 63 19.19 3.12 -4.61
CA SER A 63 19.81 4.43 -4.81
C SER A 63 19.94 4.78 -6.29
N GLY A 64 19.94 6.09 -6.57
CA GLY A 64 20.02 6.64 -7.91
C GLY A 64 20.90 7.88 -7.98
N ILE A 65 21.11 8.37 -9.20
CA ILE A 65 21.89 9.58 -9.47
C ILE A 65 20.91 10.75 -9.57
N SER A 66 21.11 11.77 -8.75
CA SER A 66 20.37 13.03 -8.85
C SER A 66 20.79 13.80 -10.10
N ILE A 67 19.82 14.13 -10.95
CA ILE A 67 20.02 14.80 -12.23
C ILE A 67 18.97 15.89 -12.34
N LYS A 68 19.42 17.14 -12.54
CA LYS A 68 18.52 18.26 -12.82
C LYS A 68 17.84 18.07 -14.18
N VAL A 69 16.52 17.96 -14.18
CA VAL A 69 15.72 17.74 -15.39
C VAL A 69 15.43 19.07 -16.05
N SER A 70 15.79 19.19 -17.33
CA SER A 70 15.47 20.31 -18.20
C SER A 70 15.36 19.81 -19.64
N ASP A 71 14.81 20.62 -20.54
CA ASP A 71 14.61 20.25 -21.95
C ASP A 71 15.89 19.74 -22.63
N SER A 72 17.03 20.38 -22.36
CA SER A 72 18.33 20.04 -22.94
C SER A 72 19.12 18.99 -22.16
N THR A 73 18.66 18.63 -20.95
CA THR A 73 19.34 17.60 -20.14
C THR A 73 19.29 16.26 -20.88
N ALA A 74 20.46 15.63 -21.00
CA ALA A 74 20.58 14.32 -21.60
C ALA A 74 19.91 13.25 -20.75
N ILE A 75 19.20 12.32 -21.39
CA ILE A 75 18.53 11.23 -20.68
C ILE A 75 19.59 10.26 -20.17
N PRO A 76 19.61 9.94 -18.87
CA PRO A 76 20.56 8.99 -18.33
C PRO A 76 20.34 7.59 -18.90
N LYS A 77 21.43 6.95 -19.34
CA LYS A 77 21.42 5.57 -19.87
C LYS A 77 20.78 4.57 -18.90
N LYS A 78 20.91 4.81 -17.60
CA LYS A 78 20.31 3.99 -16.53
C LYS A 78 19.01 4.62 -16.02
N ILE A 79 18.00 4.72 -16.89
CA ILE A 79 16.72 5.37 -16.55
C ILE A 79 16.04 4.78 -15.30
N LYS A 80 16.19 3.47 -15.06
CA LYS A 80 15.64 2.83 -13.86
C LYS A 80 16.23 3.41 -12.57
N GLN A 81 17.54 3.67 -12.53
CA GLN A 81 18.18 4.31 -11.38
C GLN A 81 17.80 5.79 -11.26
N PHE A 82 17.62 6.47 -12.39
CA PHE A 82 17.13 7.84 -12.40
C PHE A 82 15.73 7.95 -11.76
N LEU A 83 14.83 7.01 -12.06
CA LEU A 83 13.49 6.93 -11.50
C LEU A 83 13.45 6.44 -10.03
N CYS A 84 14.57 6.01 -9.44
CA CYS A 84 14.65 5.74 -8.01
C CYS A 84 14.76 7.02 -7.17
N VAL A 85 15.11 8.17 -7.77
CA VAL A 85 15.27 9.44 -7.06
C VAL A 85 13.98 10.25 -7.15
N ASP A 86 13.42 10.61 -6.01
CA ASP A 86 12.15 11.33 -5.92
C ASP A 86 12.21 12.70 -6.60
N GLU A 87 13.27 13.48 -6.36
CA GLU A 87 13.47 14.78 -6.99
C GLU A 87 13.53 14.72 -8.53
N ASN A 88 14.18 13.69 -9.08
CA ASN A 88 14.24 13.47 -10.52
C ASN A 88 12.83 13.23 -11.11
N LYS A 89 12.00 12.44 -10.42
CA LYS A 89 10.63 12.17 -10.85
C LYS A 89 9.78 13.42 -10.74
N THR A 90 9.86 14.16 -9.64
CA THR A 90 9.16 15.44 -9.47
C THR A 90 9.44 16.39 -10.62
N GLN A 91 10.72 16.63 -10.93
CA GLN A 91 11.08 17.55 -12.02
C GLN A 91 10.67 17.03 -13.41
N LEU A 92 10.77 15.72 -13.65
CA LEU A 92 10.30 15.11 -14.90
C LEU A 92 8.78 15.26 -15.07
N PHE A 93 8.01 14.99 -14.02
CA PHE A 93 6.55 15.09 -14.05
C PHE A 93 6.11 16.53 -14.28
N GLN A 94 6.74 17.50 -13.61
CA GLN A 94 6.50 18.92 -13.81
C GLN A 94 6.81 19.38 -15.24
N LEU A 95 7.95 18.93 -15.81
CA LEU A 95 8.32 19.25 -17.19
C LEU A 95 7.28 18.70 -18.19
N LEU A 96 6.91 17.43 -18.05
CA LEU A 96 5.94 16.79 -18.94
C LEU A 96 4.55 17.42 -18.80
N ALA A 97 4.09 17.67 -17.57
CA ALA A 97 2.79 18.28 -17.31
C ALA A 97 2.64 19.65 -18.01
N LYS A 98 3.65 20.52 -17.90
CA LYS A 98 3.67 21.84 -18.55
C LYS A 98 3.61 21.73 -20.07
N LYS A 99 4.54 20.98 -20.67
CA LYS A 99 4.61 20.83 -22.13
C LYS A 99 3.32 20.23 -22.70
N MET A 100 2.74 19.25 -22.01
CA MET A 100 1.49 18.59 -22.42
C MET A 100 0.32 19.57 -22.55
N VAL A 101 0.10 20.44 -21.56
CA VAL A 101 -1.03 21.39 -21.61
C VAL A 101 -0.75 22.56 -22.56
N GLU A 102 0.52 22.93 -22.74
CA GLU A 102 0.94 23.99 -23.66
C GLU A 102 0.81 23.55 -25.13
N ASP A 103 1.22 22.34 -25.47
CA ASP A 103 1.29 21.89 -26.86
C ASP A 103 0.03 21.19 -27.36
N LEU A 104 -0.69 20.45 -26.51
CA LEU A 104 -1.85 19.66 -26.93
C LEU A 104 -3.15 20.47 -26.84
N GLN A 105 -3.17 21.61 -27.54
CA GLN A 105 -4.34 22.47 -27.67
C GLN A 105 -5.13 22.11 -28.93
N TYR A 106 -5.99 21.10 -28.83
CA TYR A 106 -6.91 20.74 -29.92
C TYR A 106 -8.32 21.27 -29.66
N PRO A 107 -9.00 21.87 -30.66
CA PRO A 107 -10.37 22.33 -30.50
C PRO A 107 -11.31 21.20 -30.03
N GLY A 108 -12.10 21.49 -28.99
CA GLY A 108 -13.05 20.53 -28.41
C GLY A 108 -12.41 19.37 -27.65
N LYS A 109 -11.11 19.42 -27.37
CA LYS A 109 -10.39 18.43 -26.57
C LYS A 109 -9.84 19.09 -25.30
N GLN A 110 -9.83 18.33 -24.21
CA GLN A 110 -9.33 18.77 -22.92
C GLN A 110 -8.14 17.91 -22.50
N VAL A 111 -7.03 18.54 -22.12
CA VAL A 111 -5.89 17.90 -21.48
C VAL A 111 -5.73 18.47 -20.09
N VAL A 112 -5.73 17.59 -19.09
CA VAL A 112 -5.60 17.91 -17.67
C VAL A 112 -4.36 17.19 -17.14
N CYS A 113 -3.46 17.90 -16.51
CA CYS A 113 -2.24 17.32 -15.95
C CYS A 113 -2.10 17.75 -14.49
N THR A 114 -1.83 16.80 -13.61
CA THR A 114 -1.45 17.16 -12.24
C THR A 114 -0.07 17.81 -12.22
N TYR A 115 0.09 18.84 -11.40
CA TYR A 115 1.36 19.54 -11.18
C TYR A 115 1.54 19.74 -9.69
N ASP A 116 2.24 18.79 -9.05
CA ASP A 116 2.33 18.73 -7.59
C ASP A 116 0.92 18.68 -6.95
N ASP A 117 0.56 19.53 -5.99
CA ASP A 117 -0.81 19.62 -5.46
C ASP A 117 -1.79 20.26 -6.44
N GLN A 118 -1.31 21.02 -7.43
CA GLN A 118 -2.16 21.74 -8.38
C GLN A 118 -2.52 20.88 -9.60
N VAL A 119 -3.36 21.46 -10.47
CA VAL A 119 -3.73 20.94 -11.77
C VAL A 119 -3.54 22.00 -12.84
N LEU A 120 -2.94 21.60 -13.97
CA LEU A 120 -2.80 22.39 -15.18
C LEU A 120 -3.81 21.89 -16.23
N THR A 121 -4.33 22.79 -17.06
CA THR A 121 -5.29 22.46 -18.10
C THR A 121 -4.92 23.13 -19.42
N SER A 122 -5.19 22.46 -20.55
CA SER A 122 -5.00 23.03 -21.89
C SER A 122 -6.10 24.01 -22.30
N THR A 123 -7.22 24.01 -21.57
CA THR A 123 -8.38 24.86 -21.79
C THR A 123 -8.90 25.39 -20.46
N THR A 124 -9.56 26.55 -20.47
CA THR A 124 -10.25 27.07 -19.29
C THR A 124 -11.35 26.12 -18.84
N MET A 125 -11.26 25.63 -17.61
CA MET A 125 -12.27 24.79 -16.96
C MET A 125 -12.19 25.00 -15.45
N ASP A 126 -13.30 24.72 -14.74
CA ASP A 126 -13.27 24.69 -13.28
C ASP A 126 -12.48 23.47 -12.83
N VAL A 127 -11.54 23.68 -11.91
CA VAL A 127 -10.71 22.63 -11.31
C VAL A 127 -10.72 22.71 -9.79
N SER A 128 -11.61 23.51 -9.20
CA SER A 128 -11.69 23.74 -7.75
C SER A 128 -11.94 22.45 -6.96
N SER A 129 -12.63 21.46 -7.55
CA SER A 129 -12.85 20.15 -6.93
C SER A 129 -11.62 19.24 -6.96
N ILE A 130 -10.59 19.56 -7.75
CA ILE A 130 -9.39 18.72 -7.94
C ILE A 130 -8.05 19.44 -7.73
N SER A 131 -8.07 20.73 -7.39
CA SER A 131 -6.89 21.58 -7.24
C SER A 131 -7.10 22.65 -6.16
N PRO A 132 -6.25 22.75 -5.12
CA PRO A 132 -5.19 21.80 -4.77
C PRO A 132 -5.74 20.42 -4.35
N ALA A 133 -4.89 19.39 -4.38
CA ALA A 133 -5.20 18.05 -3.90
C ALA A 133 -4.15 17.55 -2.88
N SER A 134 -4.60 16.95 -1.78
CA SER A 134 -3.74 16.43 -0.70
C SER A 134 -3.14 15.05 -1.00
N HIS A 135 -3.59 14.37 -2.05
CA HIS A 135 -3.13 13.03 -2.43
C HIS A 135 -1.63 12.98 -2.72
N GLU A 136 -0.92 12.09 -2.04
CA GLU A 136 0.49 11.80 -2.34
C GLU A 136 0.62 10.91 -3.60
N GLU A 137 -0.29 9.96 -3.81
CA GLU A 137 -0.16 8.95 -4.87
C GLU A 137 -1.20 9.13 -5.98
N ALA A 138 -0.82 8.69 -7.18
CA ALA A 138 -1.68 8.78 -8.35
C ALA A 138 -2.91 7.86 -8.24
N ASP A 139 -2.82 6.76 -7.51
CA ASP A 139 -3.85 5.72 -7.44
C ASP A 139 -5.21 6.23 -6.91
N GLY A 140 -5.21 6.90 -5.76
CA GLY A 140 -6.39 7.55 -5.21
C GLY A 140 -6.77 8.81 -5.99
N ARG A 141 -5.77 9.60 -6.41
CA ARG A 141 -6.01 10.85 -7.15
C ARG A 141 -6.65 10.61 -8.51
N LEU A 142 -6.40 9.47 -9.16
CA LEU A 142 -7.10 9.09 -10.39
C LEU A 142 -8.61 9.08 -10.22
N LEU A 143 -9.12 8.56 -9.09
CA LEU A 143 -10.57 8.49 -8.84
C LEU A 143 -11.18 9.86 -8.53
N LEU A 144 -10.40 10.78 -7.94
CA LEU A 144 -10.80 12.18 -7.81
C LEU A 144 -11.01 12.82 -9.21
N HIS A 145 -10.08 12.57 -10.15
CA HIS A 145 -10.21 13.04 -11.53
C HIS A 145 -11.36 12.36 -12.29
N VAL A 146 -11.62 11.07 -12.03
CA VAL A 146 -12.81 10.37 -12.55
C VAL A 146 -14.08 11.09 -12.11
N LYS A 147 -14.23 11.36 -10.80
CA LYS A 147 -15.38 12.09 -10.26
C LYS A 147 -15.55 13.46 -10.93
N HIS A 148 -14.48 14.24 -11.06
CA HIS A 148 -14.53 15.53 -11.73
C HIS A 148 -14.90 15.44 -13.22
N ALA A 149 -14.44 14.41 -13.94
CA ALA A 149 -14.85 14.18 -15.31
C ALA A 149 -16.34 13.84 -15.44
N VAL A 150 -16.88 13.08 -14.48
CA VAL A 150 -18.33 12.79 -14.40
C VAL A 150 -19.13 14.04 -14.11
N GLU A 151 -18.68 14.88 -13.17
CA GLU A 151 -19.27 16.20 -12.90
C GLU A 151 -19.22 17.13 -14.12
N SER A 152 -18.27 16.91 -15.04
CA SER A 152 -18.16 17.60 -16.33
C SER A 152 -19.02 16.97 -17.45
N GLY A 153 -19.81 15.94 -17.15
CA GLY A 153 -20.73 15.28 -18.08
C GLY A 153 -20.17 14.05 -18.81
N HIS A 154 -19.01 13.52 -18.41
CA HIS A 154 -18.47 12.28 -18.99
C HIS A 154 -18.98 11.04 -18.26
N THR A 155 -19.66 10.12 -18.96
CA THR A 155 -20.23 8.92 -18.33
C THR A 155 -19.46 7.63 -18.62
N CYS A 156 -18.62 7.58 -19.67
CA CYS A 156 -17.74 6.45 -19.97
C CYS A 156 -16.27 6.88 -19.81
N ILE A 157 -15.56 6.25 -18.89
CA ILE A 157 -14.20 6.61 -18.51
C ILE A 157 -13.28 5.39 -18.54
N LEU A 158 -12.12 5.55 -19.18
CA LEU A 158 -11.04 4.56 -19.21
C LEU A 158 -9.86 5.03 -18.36
N ILE A 159 -9.42 4.20 -17.40
CA ILE A 159 -8.18 4.38 -16.64
C ILE A 159 -7.10 3.47 -17.21
N ARG A 160 -5.93 4.03 -17.53
CA ARG A 160 -4.73 3.28 -17.92
C ARG A 160 -3.77 3.20 -16.74
N THR A 161 -3.48 2.00 -16.27
CA THR A 161 -2.50 1.75 -15.19
C THR A 161 -1.93 0.32 -15.27
N VAL A 162 -0.85 0.07 -14.52
CA VAL A 162 -0.34 -1.28 -14.24
C VAL A 162 -0.46 -1.64 -12.76
N ASP A 163 -0.92 -0.70 -11.93
CA ASP A 163 -1.06 -0.86 -10.49
C ASP A 163 -2.38 -1.53 -10.14
N SER A 164 -2.31 -2.59 -9.34
CA SER A 164 -3.49 -3.32 -8.89
C SER A 164 -4.30 -2.54 -7.85
N ASP A 165 -3.68 -1.60 -7.14
CA ASP A 165 -4.34 -0.86 -6.06
C ASP A 165 -5.41 0.06 -6.64
N VAL A 166 -5.17 0.64 -7.82
CA VAL A 166 -6.18 1.38 -8.60
C VAL A 166 -7.43 0.54 -8.87
N VAL A 167 -7.29 -0.77 -9.14
CA VAL A 167 -8.44 -1.66 -9.38
C VAL A 167 -9.27 -1.81 -8.11
N VAL A 168 -8.61 -2.02 -6.97
CA VAL A 168 -9.26 -2.17 -5.66
C VAL A 168 -9.96 -0.88 -5.26
N ILE A 169 -9.29 0.26 -5.40
CA ILE A 169 -9.83 1.59 -5.11
C ILE A 169 -11.03 1.88 -6.01
N SER A 170 -10.92 1.58 -7.31
CA SER A 170 -12.01 1.79 -8.27
C SER A 170 -13.25 0.97 -7.91
N ILE A 171 -13.11 -0.33 -7.60
CA ILE A 171 -14.26 -1.16 -7.18
C ILE A 171 -14.91 -0.60 -5.92
N SER A 172 -14.11 -0.06 -4.99
CA SER A 172 -14.60 0.41 -3.70
C SER A 172 -15.31 1.75 -3.77
N LEU A 173 -14.81 2.66 -4.61
CA LEU A 173 -15.30 4.04 -4.71
C LEU A 173 -16.29 4.24 -5.86
N PHE A 174 -16.34 3.36 -6.86
CA PHE A 174 -17.27 3.45 -7.99
C PHE A 174 -18.74 3.68 -7.54
N PRO A 175 -19.29 2.98 -6.52
CA PRO A 175 -20.66 3.23 -6.07
C PRO A 175 -20.92 4.64 -5.51
N GLN A 176 -19.88 5.40 -5.18
CA GLN A 176 -19.97 6.76 -4.66
C GLN A 176 -19.90 7.83 -5.76
N ILE A 177 -19.48 7.47 -6.97
CA ILE A 177 -19.36 8.39 -8.11
C ILE A 177 -20.69 8.35 -8.87
N LEU A 178 -21.58 9.31 -8.57
CA LEU A 178 -22.90 9.36 -9.21
C LEU A 178 -22.80 9.88 -10.65
N GLY A 179 -23.52 9.26 -11.58
CA GLY A 179 -23.59 9.70 -12.99
C GLY A 179 -22.57 9.06 -13.92
N ILE A 180 -21.78 8.10 -13.44
CA ILE A 180 -20.92 7.28 -14.30
C ILE A 180 -21.68 6.03 -14.77
N ASP A 181 -21.65 5.78 -16.08
CA ASP A 181 -22.27 4.59 -16.69
C ASP A 181 -21.24 3.45 -16.75
N GLU A 182 -20.05 3.77 -17.27
CA GLU A 182 -19.01 2.78 -17.54
C GLU A 182 -17.65 3.28 -17.02
N LEU A 183 -17.11 2.55 -16.04
CA LEU A 183 -15.70 2.66 -15.66
C LEU A 183 -14.93 1.43 -16.13
N TRP A 184 -13.91 1.67 -16.94
CA TRP A 184 -13.00 0.65 -17.47
C TRP A 184 -11.59 0.87 -16.95
N ILE A 185 -10.88 -0.22 -16.63
CA ILE A 185 -9.44 -0.18 -16.39
C ILE A 185 -8.72 -0.99 -17.46
N GLU A 186 -7.90 -0.30 -18.25
CA GLU A 186 -6.92 -0.91 -19.11
C GLU A 186 -5.67 -1.27 -18.30
N TYR A 187 -5.60 -2.50 -17.83
CA TYR A 187 -4.59 -3.00 -16.91
C TYR A 187 -3.48 -3.79 -17.61
N GLY A 188 -2.23 -3.58 -17.19
CA GLY A 188 -1.07 -4.38 -17.61
C GLY A 188 -0.46 -3.97 -18.95
N CYS A 189 0.66 -4.57 -19.36
CA CYS A 189 1.41 -4.18 -20.56
C CYS A 189 1.62 -5.33 -21.54
N GLY A 190 1.79 -5.00 -22.83
CA GLY A 190 2.07 -5.96 -23.90
C GLY A 190 1.02 -7.07 -23.96
N LYS A 191 1.47 -8.33 -23.94
CA LYS A 191 0.60 -9.52 -24.00
C LYS A 191 -0.31 -9.73 -22.77
N TYR A 192 -0.06 -9.02 -21.67
CA TYR A 192 -0.85 -9.11 -20.43
C TYR A 192 -1.83 -7.95 -20.27
N ARG A 193 -2.00 -7.14 -21.33
CA ARG A 193 -2.98 -6.05 -21.37
C ARG A 193 -4.39 -6.64 -21.34
N LYS A 194 -5.24 -6.13 -20.45
CA LYS A 194 -6.64 -6.52 -20.31
C LYS A 194 -7.51 -5.31 -19.98
N PHE A 195 -8.77 -5.38 -20.36
CA PHE A 195 -9.79 -4.40 -19.97
C PHE A 195 -10.63 -5.00 -18.84
N ILE A 196 -10.77 -4.26 -17.75
CA ILE A 196 -11.51 -4.67 -16.55
C ILE A 196 -12.73 -3.74 -16.43
N PRO A 197 -13.96 -4.27 -16.59
CA PRO A 197 -15.19 -3.49 -16.43
C PRO A 197 -15.54 -3.35 -14.94
N ILE A 198 -15.22 -2.20 -14.34
CA ILE A 198 -15.47 -1.96 -12.90
C ILE A 198 -16.97 -1.92 -12.61
N HIS A 199 -17.75 -1.31 -13.49
CA HIS A 199 -19.20 -1.22 -13.39
C HIS A 199 -19.89 -2.61 -13.36
N GLU A 200 -19.43 -3.57 -14.17
CA GLU A 200 -19.93 -4.96 -14.14
C GLU A 200 -19.50 -5.70 -12.86
N ILE A 201 -18.25 -5.50 -12.42
CA ILE A 201 -17.76 -6.10 -11.16
C ILE A 201 -18.58 -5.59 -9.98
N CYS A 202 -18.80 -4.28 -9.88
CA CYS A 202 -19.61 -3.67 -8.84
C CYS A 202 -21.09 -4.10 -8.90
N THR A 203 -21.60 -4.46 -10.07
CA THR A 203 -22.96 -5.03 -10.20
C THR A 203 -23.01 -6.48 -9.69
N THR A 204 -21.93 -7.23 -9.88
CA THR A 204 -21.82 -8.63 -9.42
C THR A 204 -21.56 -8.72 -7.92
N LEU A 205 -20.81 -7.78 -7.37
CA LEU A 205 -20.55 -7.65 -5.93
C LEU A 205 -21.70 -6.90 -5.26
N SER A 206 -21.94 -7.14 -3.96
CA SER A 206 -22.88 -6.29 -3.23
C SER A 206 -22.26 -4.91 -2.94
N PRO A 207 -23.06 -3.84 -2.81
CA PRO A 207 -22.55 -2.52 -2.43
C PRO A 207 -21.74 -2.53 -1.13
N GLU A 208 -22.10 -3.41 -0.20
CA GLU A 208 -21.38 -3.63 1.06
C GLU A 208 -19.98 -4.21 0.83
N ILE A 209 -19.84 -5.24 0.00
CA ILE A 209 -18.53 -5.84 -0.31
C ILE A 209 -17.63 -4.80 -1.00
N CYS A 210 -18.18 -4.02 -1.95
CA CYS A 210 -17.43 -2.94 -2.59
C CYS A 210 -16.88 -1.96 -1.56
N ARG A 211 -17.72 -1.43 -0.66
CA ARG A 211 -17.27 -0.47 0.38
C ARG A 211 -16.23 -1.06 1.33
N ASN A 212 -16.35 -2.34 1.67
CA ASN A 212 -15.46 -3.01 2.62
C ASN A 212 -14.12 -3.45 2.01
N LEU A 213 -13.98 -3.39 0.68
CA LEU A 213 -12.83 -3.94 -0.03
C LEU A 213 -11.52 -3.22 0.31
N LEU A 214 -11.54 -1.91 0.59
CA LEU A 214 -10.36 -1.16 1.02
C LEU A 214 -9.82 -1.65 2.37
N ALA A 215 -10.69 -1.79 3.37
CA ALA A 215 -10.29 -2.34 4.67
C ALA A 215 -9.74 -3.76 4.54
N PHE A 216 -10.42 -4.62 3.78
CA PHE A 216 -9.92 -5.96 3.47
C PHE A 216 -8.55 -5.91 2.79
N HIS A 217 -8.38 -5.03 1.80
CA HIS A 217 -7.13 -4.89 1.07
C HIS A 217 -5.99 -4.46 2.00
N SER A 218 -6.19 -3.43 2.82
CA SER A 218 -5.17 -2.94 3.77
C SER A 218 -4.86 -3.96 4.85
N VAL A 219 -5.86 -4.65 5.42
CA VAL A 219 -5.63 -5.66 6.47
C VAL A 219 -4.89 -6.88 5.94
N THR A 220 -5.16 -7.30 4.71
CA THR A 220 -4.46 -8.44 4.08
C THR A 220 -3.10 -8.07 3.50
N GLY A 221 -2.72 -6.79 3.60
CA GLY A 221 -1.43 -6.22 3.22
C GLY A 221 -1.49 -5.39 1.94
N CYS A 222 -0.87 -4.22 1.98
CA CYS A 222 -0.70 -3.26 0.89
C CYS A 222 0.69 -2.62 1.00
N ASP A 223 0.99 -1.59 0.22
CA ASP A 223 2.33 -0.99 0.16
C ASP A 223 2.96 -0.63 1.52
N THR A 224 2.18 -0.11 2.48
CA THR A 224 2.67 0.33 3.79
C THR A 224 2.26 -0.61 4.93
N VAL A 225 1.53 -1.69 4.62
CA VAL A 225 1.00 -2.63 5.62
C VAL A 225 1.42 -4.05 5.24
N SER A 226 2.12 -4.72 6.14
CA SER A 226 2.65 -6.08 5.93
C SER A 226 1.57 -7.10 5.55
N THR A 227 1.96 -8.15 4.85
CA THR A 227 1.08 -9.31 4.62
C THR A 227 1.23 -10.34 5.74
N PHE A 228 0.26 -11.24 5.86
CA PHE A 228 0.38 -12.41 6.75
C PHE A 228 1.20 -13.50 6.05
N CYS A 229 2.25 -14.01 6.73
CA CYS A 229 3.18 -14.98 6.15
C CYS A 229 2.45 -16.22 5.62
N GLY A 230 2.71 -16.58 4.35
CA GLY A 230 2.10 -17.74 3.70
C GLY A 230 0.63 -17.57 3.28
N ILE A 231 0.01 -16.40 3.53
CA ILE A 231 -1.40 -16.15 3.22
C ILE A 231 -1.53 -15.12 2.10
N GLY A 232 -2.07 -15.56 0.95
CA GLY A 232 -2.40 -14.67 -0.16
C GLY A 232 -3.84 -14.13 -0.10
N LYS A 233 -4.09 -12.99 -0.78
CA LYS A 233 -5.42 -12.34 -0.85
C LYS A 233 -6.54 -13.27 -1.33
N LYS A 234 -6.26 -14.21 -2.23
CA LYS A 234 -7.24 -15.23 -2.68
C LYS A 234 -7.70 -16.14 -1.54
N THR A 235 -6.79 -16.52 -0.64
CA THR A 235 -7.13 -17.31 0.55
C THR A 235 -7.96 -16.47 1.52
N SER A 236 -7.53 -15.23 1.78
CA SER A 236 -8.25 -14.29 2.64
C SER A 236 -9.64 -13.97 2.13
N TRP A 237 -9.81 -13.81 0.82
CA TRP A 237 -11.12 -13.59 0.18
C TRP A 237 -12.06 -14.76 0.44
N LYS A 238 -11.61 -16.00 0.26
CA LYS A 238 -12.44 -17.18 0.54
C LYS A 238 -12.89 -17.24 2.00
N VAL A 239 -12.01 -16.88 2.93
CA VAL A 239 -12.34 -16.82 4.35
C VAL A 239 -13.36 -15.72 4.61
N TRP A 240 -13.15 -14.51 4.06
CA TRP A 240 -14.10 -13.42 4.19
C TRP A 240 -15.49 -13.80 3.66
N MET A 241 -15.57 -14.40 2.46
CA MET A 241 -16.84 -14.85 1.89
C MET A 241 -17.56 -15.92 2.74
N SER A 242 -16.83 -16.62 3.62
CA SER A 242 -17.39 -17.65 4.51
C SER A 242 -17.64 -17.15 5.94
N PHE A 243 -17.13 -15.98 6.31
CA PHE A 243 -17.24 -15.36 7.63
C PHE A 243 -17.63 -13.91 7.42
N ARG A 244 -18.93 -13.67 7.25
CA ARG A 244 -19.50 -12.36 6.89
C ARG A 244 -19.80 -11.49 8.11
N GLU A 245 -19.78 -12.07 9.31
CA GLU A 245 -19.92 -11.37 10.58
C GLU A 245 -18.87 -10.27 10.78
N ILE A 246 -17.76 -10.32 10.05
CA ILE A 246 -16.72 -9.29 10.06
C ILE A 246 -17.05 -8.03 9.24
N ASP A 247 -18.13 -8.02 8.45
CA ASP A 247 -18.43 -6.91 7.53
C ASP A 247 -18.60 -5.56 8.23
N CYS A 248 -19.21 -5.56 9.43
CA CYS A 248 -19.33 -4.36 10.25
C CYS A 248 -17.96 -3.78 10.63
N VAL A 249 -16.98 -4.65 10.89
CA VAL A 249 -15.62 -4.26 11.27
C VAL A 249 -14.91 -3.62 10.09
N TRP A 250 -15.03 -4.19 8.88
CA TRP A 250 -14.45 -3.59 7.68
C TRP A 250 -14.92 -2.15 7.47
N ASN A 251 -16.22 -1.91 7.59
CA ASN A 251 -16.78 -0.57 7.50
C ASN A 251 -16.23 0.37 8.58
N GLN A 252 -16.08 -0.11 9.82
CA GLN A 252 -15.52 0.68 10.93
C GLN A 252 -14.03 1.00 10.72
N LEU A 253 -13.25 0.10 10.12
CA LEU A 253 -11.85 0.39 9.78
C LEU A 253 -11.76 1.54 8.75
N CYS A 254 -12.68 1.60 7.78
CA CYS A 254 -12.75 2.68 6.79
C CYS A 254 -13.24 4.04 7.33
N THR A 255 -14.07 4.05 8.39
CA THR A 255 -14.84 5.25 8.79
C THR A 255 -14.71 5.69 10.25
N GLY A 256 -14.23 4.84 11.17
CA GLY A 256 -14.26 5.07 12.63
C GLY A 256 -13.18 6.02 13.18
N THR A 257 -12.57 5.70 14.34
CA THR A 257 -11.38 6.39 14.92
C THR A 257 -10.19 5.44 15.12
N SER A 258 -9.07 5.91 15.66
CA SER A 258 -7.89 5.07 15.99
C SER A 258 -8.15 4.06 17.11
N ASP A 259 -9.23 4.28 17.85
CA ASP A 259 -9.66 3.44 18.96
C ASP A 259 -10.59 2.37 18.43
N ILE A 260 -10.00 1.22 18.14
CA ILE A 260 -10.71 0.04 17.68
C ILE A 260 -11.12 -0.74 18.91
N ASP A 261 -12.42 -0.86 19.13
CA ASP A 261 -12.98 -1.55 20.28
C ASP A 261 -12.61 -3.05 20.31
N ASP A 262 -12.76 -3.65 21.49
CA ASP A 262 -12.40 -5.05 21.69
C ASP A 262 -13.32 -6.03 20.94
N GLU A 263 -14.56 -5.65 20.62
CA GLU A 263 -15.48 -6.49 19.85
C GLU A 263 -15.00 -6.64 18.40
N CYS A 264 -14.68 -5.52 17.75
CA CYS A 264 -14.02 -5.49 16.45
C CYS A 264 -12.72 -6.29 16.47
N HIS A 265 -11.92 -6.11 17.53
CA HIS A 265 -10.67 -6.84 17.66
C HIS A 265 -10.88 -8.35 17.82
N ASN A 266 -11.93 -8.80 18.49
CA ASN A 266 -12.28 -10.21 18.62
C ASN A 266 -12.71 -10.82 17.28
N LEU A 267 -13.53 -10.11 16.49
CA LEU A 267 -13.91 -10.55 15.14
C LEU A 267 -12.70 -10.61 14.20
N LEU A 268 -11.78 -9.65 14.29
CA LEU A 268 -10.54 -9.66 13.52
C LEU A 268 -9.63 -10.83 13.92
N GLN A 269 -9.47 -11.09 15.22
CA GLN A 269 -8.73 -12.27 15.69
C GLN A 269 -9.34 -13.55 15.10
N ARG A 270 -10.66 -13.69 15.14
CA ARG A 270 -11.36 -14.84 14.57
C ARG A 270 -11.09 -14.99 13.08
N PHE A 271 -11.19 -13.91 12.32
CA PHE A 271 -10.86 -13.92 10.89
C PHE A 271 -9.41 -14.37 10.63
N ILE A 272 -8.44 -13.84 11.38
CA ILE A 272 -7.03 -14.25 11.24
C ILE A 272 -6.82 -15.71 11.64
N VAL A 273 -7.47 -16.22 12.69
CA VAL A 273 -7.42 -17.65 13.04
C VAL A 273 -7.87 -18.50 11.85
N LEU A 274 -8.98 -18.14 11.20
CA LEU A 274 -9.50 -18.86 10.04
C LEU A 274 -8.58 -18.79 8.81
N LEU A 275 -7.72 -17.78 8.69
CA LEU A 275 -6.70 -17.73 7.63
C LEU A 275 -5.68 -18.87 7.79
N TYR A 276 -5.25 -19.14 9.03
CA TYR A 276 -4.22 -20.15 9.32
C TYR A 276 -4.81 -21.55 9.56
N ASP A 277 -6.06 -21.63 10.02
CA ASP A 277 -6.75 -22.87 10.36
C ASP A 277 -8.26 -22.75 10.17
N LYS A 278 -8.72 -23.01 8.94
CA LYS A 278 -10.12 -22.83 8.51
C LYS A 278 -11.14 -23.65 9.29
N THR A 279 -10.72 -24.79 9.86
CA THR A 279 -11.60 -25.69 10.63
C THR A 279 -11.55 -25.42 12.13
N SER A 280 -10.78 -24.42 12.56
CA SER A 280 -10.64 -24.08 13.97
C SER A 280 -11.93 -23.48 14.52
N ASP A 281 -12.30 -23.86 15.74
CA ASP A 281 -13.33 -23.24 16.57
C ASP A 281 -12.76 -22.15 17.49
N ILE A 282 -11.43 -22.03 17.57
CA ILE A 282 -10.72 -21.08 18.42
C ILE A 282 -11.01 -19.64 17.99
N GLN A 283 -11.42 -18.81 18.94
CA GLN A 283 -11.67 -17.38 18.72
C GLN A 283 -10.42 -16.53 18.98
N ASN A 284 -9.66 -16.86 20.02
CA ASN A 284 -8.49 -16.10 20.44
C ASN A 284 -7.23 -16.48 19.65
N ILE A 285 -6.54 -15.47 19.10
CA ILE A 285 -5.38 -15.72 18.24
C ILE A 285 -4.16 -16.29 18.99
N ASN A 286 -3.96 -15.93 20.26
CA ASN A 286 -2.85 -16.47 21.06
C ASN A 286 -3.07 -17.94 21.40
N GLU A 287 -4.33 -18.34 21.65
CA GLU A 287 -4.66 -19.75 21.84
C GLU A 287 -4.46 -20.55 20.55
N CYS A 288 -4.87 -19.99 19.40
CA CYS A 288 -4.62 -20.60 18.10
C CYS A 288 -3.11 -20.78 17.86
N ARG A 289 -2.29 -19.76 18.14
CA ARG A 289 -0.83 -19.85 18.06
C ARG A 289 -0.29 -21.01 18.90
N ARG A 290 -0.72 -21.13 20.16
CA ARG A 290 -0.31 -22.21 21.06
C ARG A 290 -0.65 -23.58 20.47
N VAL A 291 -1.87 -23.77 19.99
CA VAL A 291 -2.33 -25.03 19.40
C VAL A 291 -1.57 -25.37 18.12
N LEU A 292 -1.39 -24.41 17.21
CA LEU A 292 -0.68 -24.62 15.96
C LEU A 292 0.79 -24.97 16.18
N PHE A 293 1.44 -24.32 17.14
CA PHE A 293 2.82 -24.60 17.50
C PHE A 293 2.98 -25.96 18.18
N THR A 294 2.17 -26.25 19.21
CA THR A 294 2.36 -27.44 20.06
C THR A 294 1.75 -28.71 19.49
N ARG A 295 0.53 -28.64 18.95
CA ARG A 295 -0.23 -29.82 18.50
C ARG A 295 -0.09 -30.09 17.02
N LYS A 296 0.10 -29.03 16.21
CA LYS A 296 0.28 -29.15 14.75
C LYS A 296 1.73 -28.98 14.30
N ASN A 297 2.68 -28.81 15.25
CA ASN A 297 4.12 -28.70 15.01
C ASN A 297 4.49 -27.71 13.89
N ARG A 298 3.78 -26.58 13.81
CA ARG A 298 4.07 -25.53 12.82
C ARG A 298 5.22 -24.65 13.31
N ALA A 299 6.10 -24.29 12.38
CA ALA A 299 7.16 -23.31 12.63
C ALA A 299 6.58 -21.92 13.00
N ILE A 300 7.34 -21.09 13.72
CA ILE A 300 6.89 -19.80 14.26
C ILE A 300 6.48 -18.81 13.16
N GLU A 301 7.15 -18.87 12.01
CA GLU A 301 6.84 -18.09 10.83
C GLU A 301 5.53 -18.51 10.14
N ASN A 302 5.01 -19.71 10.46
CA ASN A 302 3.82 -20.33 9.87
C ASN A 302 2.62 -20.37 10.84
N ILE A 303 2.65 -19.55 11.89
CA ILE A 303 1.52 -19.34 12.83
C ILE A 303 1.06 -17.86 12.78
N PRO A 304 -0.19 -17.56 13.20
CA PRO A 304 -0.70 -16.18 13.24
C PRO A 304 0.17 -15.26 14.09
N PRO A 305 0.14 -13.93 13.92
CA PRO A 305 0.82 -12.98 14.82
C PRO A 305 0.23 -13.02 16.25
N THR A 306 0.95 -12.50 17.24
CA THR A 306 0.39 -12.32 18.59
C THR A 306 -0.81 -11.36 18.56
N ALA A 307 -1.71 -11.46 19.54
CA ALA A 307 -2.84 -10.54 19.65
C ALA A 307 -2.38 -9.07 19.69
N ASP A 308 -1.28 -8.79 20.39
CA ASP A 308 -0.74 -7.43 20.49
C ASP A 308 -0.16 -6.92 19.15
N ALA A 309 0.60 -7.76 18.45
CA ALA A 309 1.10 -7.41 17.12
C ALA A 309 -0.05 -7.24 16.11
N LEU A 310 -1.11 -8.04 16.23
CA LEU A 310 -2.32 -7.88 15.43
C LEU A 310 -2.98 -6.53 15.71
N ARG A 311 -3.09 -6.08 16.97
CA ARG A 311 -3.65 -4.74 17.29
C ARG A 311 -2.91 -3.63 16.53
N GLN A 312 -1.58 -3.64 16.55
CA GLN A 312 -0.79 -2.63 15.84
C GLN A 312 -0.93 -2.74 14.32
N HIS A 313 -0.97 -3.97 13.80
CA HIS A 313 -1.23 -4.21 12.38
C HIS A 313 -2.57 -3.65 11.91
N ILE A 314 -3.64 -3.89 12.68
CA ILE A 314 -4.98 -3.40 12.35
C ILE A 314 -5.03 -1.87 12.41
N LYS A 315 -4.36 -1.22 13.37
CA LYS A 315 -4.25 0.24 13.38
C LYS A 315 -3.62 0.76 12.07
N ARG A 316 -2.49 0.19 11.65
CA ARG A 316 -1.86 0.61 10.38
C ARG A 316 -2.75 0.35 9.17
N ALA A 317 -3.45 -0.78 9.15
CA ALA A 317 -4.39 -1.12 8.08
C ALA A 317 -5.57 -0.15 8.01
N ALA A 318 -6.17 0.20 9.16
CA ALA A 318 -7.27 1.15 9.24
C ALA A 318 -6.85 2.54 8.76
N PHE A 319 -5.65 2.98 9.12
CA PHE A 319 -5.08 4.24 8.65
C PHE A 319 -5.03 4.32 7.13
N GLN A 320 -4.49 3.28 6.47
CA GLN A 320 -4.44 3.22 5.01
C GLN A 320 -5.82 3.13 4.38
N ALA A 321 -6.69 2.26 4.89
CA ALA A 321 -8.04 2.10 4.39
C ALA A 321 -8.81 3.44 4.39
N ARG A 322 -8.60 4.29 5.39
CA ARG A 322 -9.22 5.62 5.50
C ARG A 322 -8.71 6.61 4.47
N ILE A 323 -7.40 6.68 4.27
CA ILE A 323 -6.82 7.54 3.23
C ILE A 323 -7.42 7.14 1.88
N LEU A 324 -7.42 5.84 1.57
CA LEU A 324 -7.99 5.33 0.33
C LEU A 324 -9.49 5.60 0.22
N ASN A 325 -10.25 5.42 1.32
CA ASN A 325 -11.70 5.63 1.33
C ASN A 325 -12.09 7.10 1.10
N ASN A 326 -11.21 8.04 1.44
CA ASN A 326 -11.43 9.47 1.22
C ASN A 326 -10.76 9.97 -0.07
N SER A 327 -10.40 9.09 -1.02
CA SER A 327 -9.73 9.51 -2.26
C SER A 327 -10.58 10.43 -3.15
N LEU A 328 -11.91 10.52 -2.95
CA LEU A 328 -12.79 11.44 -3.69
C LEU A 328 -12.88 12.85 -3.09
N ASP A 329 -12.16 13.11 -1.99
CA ASP A 329 -12.02 14.41 -1.34
C ASP A 329 -10.62 14.98 -1.63
N SER A 330 -10.57 16.12 -2.30
CA SER A 330 -9.31 16.79 -2.66
C SER A 330 -8.56 17.35 -1.45
N GLN A 331 -9.23 17.59 -0.32
CA GLN A 331 -8.64 18.24 0.85
C GLN A 331 -8.71 17.35 2.10
N TYR A 332 -8.68 16.04 1.91
CA TYR A 332 -8.69 15.10 3.03
C TYR A 332 -7.49 15.34 3.96
N THR A 333 -7.78 15.60 5.23
CA THR A 333 -6.76 15.80 6.26
C THR A 333 -6.31 14.45 6.81
N VAL A 334 -5.12 14.02 6.39
CA VAL A 334 -4.53 12.77 6.86
C VAL A 334 -4.14 12.89 8.34
N PRO A 335 -4.61 12.00 9.24
CA PRO A 335 -4.24 12.06 10.64
C PRO A 335 -2.76 11.73 10.86
N SER A 336 -2.19 12.09 12.02
CA SER A 336 -0.81 11.72 12.34
C SER A 336 -0.65 10.19 12.43
N PRO A 337 0.32 9.57 11.73
CA PRO A 337 0.56 8.12 11.81
C PRO A 337 0.85 7.57 13.21
N THR A 338 1.29 8.43 14.15
CA THR A 338 1.71 8.02 15.50
C THR A 338 0.61 7.37 16.33
N ASN A 339 -0.65 7.74 16.09
CA ASN A 339 -1.80 7.12 16.76
C ASN A 339 -2.24 5.81 16.08
N TRP A 340 -1.59 5.44 14.97
CA TRP A 340 -2.00 4.38 14.06
C TRP A 340 -0.98 3.25 13.95
N GLY A 341 -0.22 3.00 15.01
CA GLY A 341 0.74 1.89 15.05
C GLY A 341 2.04 2.17 14.29
N TRP A 342 2.41 3.45 14.18
CA TRP A 342 3.71 3.93 13.74
C TRP A 342 4.37 4.75 14.86
N SER A 343 5.70 4.80 14.87
CA SER A 343 6.48 5.71 15.72
C SER A 343 7.39 6.54 14.84
N GLN A 344 7.56 7.82 15.18
CA GLN A 344 8.48 8.70 14.47
C GLN A 344 9.91 8.50 15.03
N THR A 345 10.89 8.41 14.14
CA THR A 345 12.31 8.35 14.49
C THR A 345 12.84 9.75 14.78
N SER A 346 14.05 9.86 15.34
CA SER A 346 14.73 11.14 15.55
C SER A 346 15.00 11.91 14.25
N GLU A 347 15.06 11.20 13.11
CA GLU A 347 15.30 11.78 11.78
C GLU A 347 14.01 12.24 11.10
N GLY A 348 12.85 12.06 11.75
CA GLY A 348 11.54 12.46 11.23
C GLY A 348 10.83 11.39 10.39
N SER A 349 11.50 10.29 10.05
CA SER A 349 10.91 9.14 9.36
C SER A 349 10.00 8.30 10.28
N TYR A 350 9.17 7.43 9.70
CA TYR A 350 8.25 6.58 10.46
C TYR A 350 8.64 5.11 10.37
N GLN A 351 8.57 4.41 11.50
CA GLN A 351 8.74 2.96 11.58
C GLN A 351 7.51 2.28 12.20
N PRO A 352 7.15 1.06 11.78
CA PRO A 352 6.01 0.35 12.35
C PRO A 352 6.26 0.00 13.82
N VAL A 353 5.25 0.22 14.66
CA VAL A 353 5.22 -0.38 16.01
C VAL A 353 4.78 -1.83 15.85
N TRP A 354 5.69 -2.78 15.91
CA TRP A 354 5.37 -4.20 15.70
C TRP A 354 4.64 -4.82 16.88
N THR A 355 5.01 -4.43 18.10
CA THR A 355 4.49 -4.96 19.36
C THR A 355 4.75 -3.91 20.45
N THR A 356 3.86 -3.84 21.43
CA THR A 356 3.98 -3.04 22.66
C THR A 356 4.36 -3.90 23.86
N ILE A 357 4.19 -5.22 23.76
CA ILE A 357 4.72 -6.14 24.77
C ILE A 357 6.22 -6.40 24.56
N PRO A 358 7.00 -6.60 25.65
CA PRO A 358 8.42 -6.89 25.54
C PRO A 358 8.71 -8.20 24.79
N GLU A 359 9.86 -8.25 24.12
CA GLU A 359 10.32 -9.48 23.47
C GLU A 359 10.57 -10.58 24.50
N VAL A 360 9.94 -11.74 24.26
CA VAL A 360 10.09 -12.93 25.12
C VAL A 360 11.55 -13.35 25.26
N SER A 361 12.39 -13.21 24.23
CA SER A 361 13.83 -13.53 24.28
C SER A 361 14.63 -12.66 25.26
N LYS A 362 14.14 -11.45 25.56
CA LYS A 362 14.80 -10.52 26.47
C LYS A 362 14.39 -10.76 27.92
N HIS A 363 13.26 -11.43 28.18
CA HIS A 363 12.66 -11.51 29.53
C HIS A 363 12.23 -12.92 29.97
N SER A 364 12.16 -13.91 29.08
CA SER A 364 11.90 -15.30 29.44
C SER A 364 13.20 -15.99 29.84
N VAL A 365 13.31 -16.24 31.14
CA VAL A 365 14.44 -16.98 31.69
C VAL A 365 14.45 -18.43 31.20
N GLU A 366 13.29 -18.97 30.78
CA GLU A 366 13.11 -20.34 30.28
C GLU A 366 13.75 -20.58 28.89
N LEU A 367 13.94 -19.52 28.10
CA LEU A 367 14.66 -19.56 26.82
C LEU A 367 16.17 -19.29 26.97
N THR A 368 16.67 -19.17 28.20
CA THR A 368 18.10 -18.94 28.45
C THR A 368 18.90 -20.19 28.11
N SER A 369 19.80 -20.05 27.13
CA SER A 369 20.78 -21.08 26.78
C SER A 369 22.21 -20.62 27.07
N CYS A 370 23.05 -21.54 27.53
CA CYS A 370 24.49 -21.32 27.70
C CYS A 370 25.28 -22.01 26.60
N THR A 371 26.48 -21.49 26.32
CA THR A 371 27.45 -22.08 25.39
C THR A 371 28.46 -23.01 26.09
N CYS A 372 28.24 -23.30 27.38
CA CYS A 372 29.10 -24.16 28.17
C CYS A 372 29.09 -25.60 27.64
N ARG A 373 30.24 -26.28 27.63
CA ARG A 373 30.39 -27.63 27.05
C ARG A 373 30.59 -28.76 28.07
N LYS A 374 30.95 -28.47 29.32
CA LYS A 374 31.35 -29.51 30.30
C LYS A 374 30.86 -29.27 31.75
N ARG A 375 30.80 -28.02 32.24
CA ARG A 375 30.21 -27.67 33.56
C ARG A 375 29.59 -26.27 33.55
N CYS A 376 28.43 -26.14 34.18
CA CYS A 376 27.68 -24.89 34.33
C CYS A 376 27.60 -24.50 35.82
N THR A 377 28.74 -24.19 36.44
CA THR A 377 28.81 -23.85 37.87
C THR A 377 29.45 -22.47 38.14
N SER A 378 30.03 -21.84 37.11
CA SER A 378 30.65 -20.52 37.26
C SER A 378 29.66 -19.40 36.95
N GLU A 379 29.89 -18.22 37.53
CA GLU A 379 29.17 -16.98 37.20
C GLU A 379 29.31 -16.55 35.72
N LYS A 380 30.23 -17.18 34.98
CA LYS A 380 30.38 -17.01 33.53
C LYS A 380 29.32 -17.77 32.73
N CYS A 381 28.61 -18.73 33.34
CA CYS A 381 27.49 -19.42 32.70
C CYS A 381 26.23 -18.54 32.75
N LYS A 382 25.66 -18.27 31.57
CA LYS A 382 24.45 -17.45 31.43
C LYS A 382 23.26 -18.01 32.22
N CYS A 383 23.07 -19.34 32.22
CA CYS A 383 21.98 -19.99 32.95
C CYS A 383 22.14 -19.84 34.48
N VAL A 384 23.37 -20.03 35.00
CA VAL A 384 23.68 -19.84 36.43
C VAL A 384 23.49 -18.39 36.83
N LYS A 385 24.02 -17.45 36.03
CA LYS A 385 23.88 -16.01 36.28
C LYS A 385 22.42 -15.54 36.31
N MET A 386 21.55 -16.20 35.55
CA MET A 386 20.11 -15.92 35.53
C MET A 386 19.28 -16.81 36.48
N GLY A 387 19.93 -17.64 37.31
CA GLY A 387 19.24 -18.45 38.32
C GLY A 387 18.36 -19.57 37.76
N VAL A 388 18.66 -20.09 36.56
CA VAL A 388 17.86 -21.15 35.91
C VAL A 388 18.68 -22.40 35.61
N ARG A 389 17.99 -23.54 35.61
CA ARG A 389 18.57 -24.83 35.20
C ARG A 389 18.86 -24.82 33.70
N CYS A 390 19.99 -25.42 33.31
CA CYS A 390 20.29 -25.65 31.91
C CYS A 390 19.23 -26.56 31.29
N THR A 391 18.72 -26.19 30.11
CA THR A 391 17.73 -26.97 29.37
C THR A 391 18.37 -27.60 28.14
N LYS A 392 17.59 -28.39 27.37
CA LYS A 392 18.03 -28.92 26.07
C LYS A 392 18.36 -27.84 25.03
N LEU A 393 18.05 -26.57 25.31
CA LEU A 393 18.44 -25.44 24.47
C LEU A 393 19.92 -25.03 24.69
N CYS A 394 20.55 -25.47 25.78
CA CYS A 394 21.97 -25.20 26.05
C CYS A 394 22.89 -26.09 25.22
N VAL A 395 24.12 -25.63 24.95
CA VAL A 395 25.19 -26.46 24.34
C VAL A 395 25.58 -27.64 25.24
N CYS A 396 25.41 -27.50 26.55
CA CYS A 396 25.56 -28.62 27.49
C CYS A 396 24.36 -29.56 27.52
N GLU A 397 23.33 -29.29 26.71
CA GLU A 397 22.10 -30.09 26.57
C GLU A 397 21.34 -30.35 27.89
N GLY A 398 21.56 -29.51 28.91
CA GLY A 398 21.00 -29.72 30.24
C GLY A 398 21.71 -30.80 31.06
N GLN A 399 22.79 -31.40 30.55
CA GLN A 399 23.56 -32.45 31.24
C GLN A 399 24.48 -31.89 32.34
N CYS A 400 24.54 -30.57 32.49
CA CYS A 400 25.26 -29.90 33.58
C CYS A 400 24.35 -29.77 34.81
N SER A 401 23.96 -30.89 35.40
CA SER A 401 23.29 -30.87 36.71
C SER A 401 23.72 -32.08 37.52
N GLU A 402 24.60 -31.88 38.49
CA GLU A 402 24.63 -32.59 39.77
C GLU A 402 25.78 -32.05 40.62
N SER A 403 25.48 -31.00 41.40
CA SER A 403 26.00 -30.77 42.76
C SER A 403 25.44 -29.43 43.25
N ASP A 404 24.37 -29.54 44.04
CA ASP A 404 23.82 -28.61 45.03
C ASP A 404 23.51 -27.16 44.61
N TRP A 405 22.19 -26.87 44.59
CA TRP A 405 21.64 -25.52 44.65
C TRP A 405 21.72 -24.97 46.07
#